data_AF-A0A7S4L5R4-F1
#
_entry.id   AF-A0A7S4L5R4-F1
#
_cell.length_a   1.000
_cell.length_b   1.000
_cell.length_c   1.000
_cell.angle_alpha   90.00
_cell.angle_beta   90.00
_cell.angle_gamma   90.00
#
_symmetry.space_group_name_H-M   'P 1'
#
loop_
_entity.id
_entity.type
_entity.pdbx_description
1 polymer ?
#
loop_
_entity_poly.entity_id
_entity_poly.type
_entity_poly.pdbx_seq_one_letter_code
_entity_poly.pdbx_strand_id
1 'polypeptide(L)'
;PRSMASTGKDKNDSRFFITTTTGLGIGLDGKHTVFGQVVEGLNILDEINNTLIEPDGTPIQVCRIHHTHILHDPFPDPPGLPVPDVSPVPQPLPKSDPRVEADDPLDENE
;
A
#
# COMPACT_ATOMS: atom_id res chain seq x y z
N PRO A 1 -9.63 9.73 1.56
CA PRO A 1 -8.46 10.28 2.30
C PRO A 1 -7.32 9.25 2.43
N ARG A 2 -6.05 9.64 2.25
CA ARG A 2 -4.91 8.73 2.47
C ARG A 2 -4.23 9.05 3.79
N SER A 3 -3.97 8.02 4.61
CA SER A 3 -3.46 8.24 5.95
C SER A 3 -2.28 7.34 6.30
N MET A 4 -1.40 7.86 7.16
CA MET A 4 -0.28 7.11 7.73
C MET A 4 -0.81 6.06 8.72
N ALA A 5 -0.39 4.81 8.57
CA ALA A 5 -0.57 3.82 9.62
C ALA A 5 0.43 4.14 10.74
N SER A 6 -0.07 4.25 11.97
CA SER A 6 0.75 4.58 13.14
C SER A 6 0.59 3.50 14.21
N THR A 7 1.65 3.24 14.98
CA THR A 7 1.57 2.36 16.17
C THR A 7 1.30 3.14 17.45
N GLY A 8 1.05 4.45 17.33
CA GLY A 8 0.83 5.36 18.44
C GLY A 8 1.13 6.81 18.02
N LYS A 9 0.87 7.74 18.94
CA LYS A 9 1.19 9.16 18.76
C LYS A 9 2.68 9.35 18.45
N ASP A 10 2.97 10.10 17.38
CA ASP A 10 4.32 10.43 16.90
C ASP A 10 5.19 9.20 16.53
N LYS A 11 4.55 8.06 16.20
CA LYS A 11 5.19 6.82 15.73
C LYS A 11 4.74 6.45 14.32
N ASN A 12 4.76 7.45 13.46
CA ASN A 12 4.54 7.30 12.04
C ASN A 12 5.80 6.68 11.39
N ASP A 13 5.59 5.71 10.50
CA ASP A 13 6.65 5.02 9.75
C ASP A 13 6.20 4.90 8.28
N SER A 14 6.87 4.08 7.48
CA SER A 14 6.62 3.85 6.04
C SER A 14 5.28 3.17 5.69
N ARG A 15 4.49 2.75 6.67
CA ARG A 15 3.19 2.10 6.42
C ARG A 15 2.09 3.12 6.23
N PHE A 16 1.31 2.97 5.17
CA PHE A 16 0.14 3.80 4.88
C PHE A 16 -1.03 2.95 4.41
N PHE A 17 -2.22 3.54 4.37
CA PHE A 17 -3.41 2.92 3.79
C PHE A 17 -4.20 3.93 2.95
N ILE A 18 -4.98 3.39 2.01
CA ILE A 18 -5.88 4.15 1.15
C ILE A 18 -7.31 3.83 1.58
N THR A 19 -8.13 4.86 1.77
CA THR A 19 -9.55 4.66 2.08
C THR A 19 -10.36 4.52 0.79
N THR A 20 -11.23 3.52 0.74
CA THR A 20 -12.05 3.17 -0.43
C THR A 20 -13.50 3.66 -0.33
N THR A 21 -13.92 4.19 0.83
CA THR A 21 -15.24 4.79 1.03
C THR A 21 -15.16 6.14 1.73
N THR A 22 -16.15 6.99 1.47
CA THR A 22 -16.36 8.27 2.16
C THR A 22 -17.09 8.06 3.46
N GLY A 23 -16.72 8.79 4.52
CA GLY A 23 -17.47 8.77 5.78
C GLY A 23 -17.11 7.61 6.72
N LEU A 24 -15.83 7.24 6.81
CA LEU A 24 -15.25 6.30 7.78
C LEU A 24 -15.26 6.86 9.23
N GLY A 25 -16.37 7.50 9.61
CA GLY A 25 -16.51 8.48 10.69
C GLY A 25 -15.87 8.10 12.02
N ILE A 26 -15.35 9.12 12.74
CA ILE A 26 -14.91 9.13 14.15
C ILE A 26 -13.74 8.18 14.50
N GLY A 27 -13.59 7.05 13.81
CA GLY A 27 -12.61 6.02 14.11
C GLY A 27 -11.20 6.36 13.63
N LEU A 28 -11.07 7.05 12.50
CA LEU A 28 -9.79 7.42 11.86
C LEU A 28 -9.43 8.89 12.05
N ASP A 29 -10.43 9.75 12.25
CA ASP A 29 -10.25 11.20 12.39
C ASP A 29 -9.43 11.52 13.65
N GLY A 30 -8.37 12.32 13.49
CA GLY A 30 -7.47 12.69 14.59
C GLY A 30 -6.50 11.59 15.06
N LYS A 31 -6.57 10.37 14.52
CA LYS A 31 -5.63 9.27 14.85
C LYS A 31 -4.55 9.05 13.81
N HIS A 32 -4.88 9.30 12.54
CA HIS A 32 -3.96 9.08 11.42
C HIS A 32 -3.73 10.38 10.66
N THR A 33 -2.47 10.66 10.36
CA THR A 33 -2.09 11.84 9.57
C THR A 33 -2.50 11.65 8.12
N VAL A 34 -3.37 12.52 7.61
CA VAL A 34 -3.73 12.56 6.19
C VAL A 34 -2.64 13.29 5.41
N PHE A 35 -2.10 12.67 4.36
CA PHE A 35 -0.99 13.23 3.58
C PHE A 35 -1.25 13.34 2.06
N GLY A 36 -2.41 12.90 1.56
CA GLY A 36 -2.75 13.06 0.14
C GLY A 36 -4.10 12.52 -0.30
N GLN A 37 -4.40 12.64 -1.60
CA GLN A 37 -5.60 12.11 -2.28
C GLN A 37 -5.30 11.48 -3.67
N VAL A 38 -6.13 10.53 -4.13
CA VAL A 38 -5.81 9.68 -5.30
C VAL A 38 -6.46 10.46 -6.40
N VAL A 39 -5.68 10.86 -7.39
CA VAL A 39 -6.17 11.70 -8.48
C VAL A 39 -6.50 10.86 -9.71
N GLU A 40 -5.85 9.70 -9.88
CA GLU A 40 -5.97 8.81 -11.03
C GLU A 40 -5.89 7.34 -10.60
N GLY A 41 -6.42 6.42 -11.41
CA GLY A 41 -6.36 4.98 -11.13
C GLY A 41 -7.38 4.47 -10.11
N LEU A 42 -8.53 5.14 -9.94
CA LEU A 42 -9.59 4.70 -9.03
C LEU A 42 -10.12 3.30 -9.40
N ASN A 43 -10.19 2.97 -10.68
CA ASN A 43 -10.56 1.64 -11.15
C ASN A 43 -9.59 0.54 -10.66
N ILE A 44 -8.29 0.85 -10.59
CA ILE A 44 -7.28 -0.07 -10.05
C ILE A 44 -7.44 -0.21 -8.54
N LEU A 45 -7.76 0.88 -7.84
CA LEU A 45 -8.07 0.83 -6.42
C LEU A 45 -9.32 -0.02 -6.15
N ASP A 46 -10.35 0.08 -6.99
CA ASP A 46 -11.55 -0.74 -6.91
C ASP A 46 -11.23 -2.22 -7.17
N GLU A 47 -10.36 -2.53 -8.13
CA GLU A 47 -9.87 -3.89 -8.39
C GLU A 47 -9.14 -4.46 -7.17
N ILE A 48 -8.20 -3.71 -6.59
CA ILE A 48 -7.51 -4.08 -5.34
C ILE A 48 -8.50 -4.29 -4.19
N ASN A 49 -9.55 -3.47 -4.10
CA ASN A 49 -10.56 -3.60 -3.04
C ASN A 49 -11.45 -4.85 -3.21
N ASN A 50 -11.56 -5.37 -4.43
CA ASN A 50 -12.39 -6.53 -4.76
C ASN A 50 -11.59 -7.85 -4.82
N THR A 51 -10.30 -7.83 -4.44
CA THR A 51 -9.49 -9.05 -4.38
C THR A 51 -10.08 -10.07 -3.42
N LEU A 52 -9.93 -11.35 -3.73
CA LEU A 52 -10.35 -12.42 -2.84
C LEU A 52 -9.57 -12.37 -1.53
N ILE A 53 -10.29 -12.57 -0.42
CA ILE A 53 -9.75 -12.54 0.94
C ILE A 53 -10.05 -13.85 1.65
N GLU A 54 -9.14 -14.22 2.54
CA GLU A 54 -9.35 -15.23 3.57
C GLU A 54 -10.37 -14.75 4.61
N PRO A 55 -10.96 -15.66 5.42
CA PRO A 55 -11.91 -15.30 6.48
C PRO A 55 -11.39 -14.31 7.52
N ASP A 56 -10.07 -14.20 7.67
CA ASP A 56 -9.40 -13.25 8.58
C ASP A 56 -9.19 -11.86 7.97
N GLY A 57 -9.58 -11.67 6.70
CA GLY A 57 -9.43 -10.42 5.95
C GLY A 57 -8.10 -10.29 5.21
N THR A 58 -7.24 -11.31 5.23
CA THR A 58 -5.97 -11.31 4.49
C THR A 58 -6.23 -11.58 3.00
N PRO A 59 -5.68 -10.80 2.06
CA PRO A 59 -5.79 -11.11 0.62
C PRO A 59 -5.16 -12.46 0.29
N ILE A 60 -5.86 -13.27 -0.52
CA ILE A 60 -5.35 -14.57 -0.99
C ILE A 60 -4.12 -14.38 -1.88
N GLN A 61 -4.15 -13.38 -2.76
CA GLN A 61 -3.02 -12.99 -3.61
C GLN A 61 -2.39 -11.68 -3.13
N VAL A 62 -1.06 -11.62 -3.18
CA VAL A 62 -0.33 -10.42 -2.82
C VAL A 62 -0.44 -9.35 -3.91
N CYS A 63 -0.88 -8.16 -3.52
CA CYS A 63 -0.75 -6.95 -4.34
C CYS A 63 0.60 -6.26 -4.05
N ARG A 64 1.41 -6.04 -5.09
CA ARG A 64 2.77 -5.51 -4.95
C ARG A 64 2.96 -4.18 -5.70
N ILE A 65 3.62 -3.23 -5.06
CA ILE A 65 4.09 -1.99 -5.71
C ILE A 65 5.44 -2.32 -6.38
N HIS A 66 5.48 -2.29 -7.71
CA HIS A 66 6.72 -2.54 -8.46
C HIS A 66 7.62 -1.30 -8.56
N HIS A 67 7.02 -0.16 -8.89
CA HIS A 67 7.74 1.09 -9.13
C HIS A 67 6.98 2.29 -8.55
N THR A 68 7.74 3.26 -8.06
CA THR A 68 7.22 4.55 -7.58
C THR A 68 7.90 5.66 -8.34
N HIS A 69 7.12 6.54 -8.96
CA HIS A 69 7.63 7.70 -9.69
C HIS A 69 7.22 8.99 -8.97
N ILE A 70 8.18 9.84 -8.65
CA ILE A 70 7.95 11.18 -8.09
C ILE A 70 7.85 12.14 -9.28
N LEU A 71 6.63 12.58 -9.59
CA LEU A 71 6.38 13.45 -10.75
C LEU A 71 6.85 14.89 -10.52
N HIS A 72 6.76 15.35 -9.28
CA HIS A 72 7.18 16.68 -8.88
C HIS A 72 7.69 16.60 -7.44
N ASP A 73 9.00 16.82 -7.26
CA ASP A 73 9.62 16.92 -5.95
C ASP A 73 9.78 18.40 -5.56
N PRO A 74 8.99 18.92 -4.60
CA PRO A 74 9.10 20.30 -4.16
C PRO A 74 10.23 20.52 -3.14
N PHE A 75 10.95 19.48 -2.73
CA PHE A 75 11.98 19.55 -1.69
C PHE A 75 13.39 19.30 -2.25
N PRO A 76 14.43 19.95 -1.71
CA PRO A 76 15.81 19.62 -2.07
C PRO A 76 16.24 18.29 -1.44
N ASP A 77 17.06 17.53 -2.17
CA ASP A 77 17.63 16.28 -1.68
C ASP A 77 18.51 16.51 -0.43
N PRO A 78 18.36 15.69 0.63
CA PRO A 78 19.20 15.78 1.80
C PRO A 78 20.65 15.37 1.45
N PRO A 79 21.67 15.97 2.09
CA PRO A 79 23.07 15.63 1.85
C PRO A 79 23.34 14.14 2.11
N GLY A 80 23.95 13.46 1.14
CA GLY A 80 24.31 12.04 1.27
C GLY A 80 23.16 11.06 1.05
N LEU A 81 22.02 11.50 0.48
CA LEU A 81 20.95 10.59 0.08
C LEU A 81 21.48 9.58 -0.97
N PRO A 82 21.46 8.27 -0.67
CA PRO A 82 21.80 7.26 -1.66
C PRO A 82 20.62 7.12 -2.64
N VAL A 83 20.83 7.52 -3.89
CA VAL A 83 19.85 7.30 -4.97
C VAL A 83 20.18 5.95 -5.62
N PRO A 84 19.28 4.96 -5.55
CA PRO A 84 19.49 3.69 -6.22
C PRO A 84 19.30 3.84 -7.73
N ASP A 85 20.19 3.21 -8.51
CA ASP A 85 20.14 3.24 -9.99
C ASP A 85 18.92 2.51 -10.56
N VAL A 86 18.33 1.59 -9.78
CA VAL A 86 17.19 0.77 -10.18
C VAL A 86 16.23 0.56 -9.02
N SER A 87 14.98 0.26 -9.33
CA SER A 87 14.01 -0.17 -8.33
C SER A 87 14.44 -1.48 -7.68
N PRO A 88 14.12 -1.69 -6.39
CA PRO A 88 14.46 -2.91 -5.68
C PRO A 88 13.82 -4.12 -6.35
N VAL A 89 14.55 -5.23 -6.41
CA VAL A 89 14.03 -6.50 -6.94
C VAL A 89 12.97 -7.04 -5.98
N PRO A 90 11.79 -7.47 -6.47
CA PRO A 90 10.79 -8.13 -5.66
C PRO A 90 11.39 -9.30 -4.89
N GLN A 91 11.25 -9.31 -3.56
CA GLN A 91 11.62 -10.48 -2.76
C GLN A 91 10.45 -11.46 -2.71
N PRO A 92 10.69 -12.77 -2.91
CA PRO A 92 9.65 -13.78 -2.70
C PRO A 92 9.11 -13.70 -1.28
N LEU A 93 7.84 -14.05 -1.13
CA LEU A 93 7.18 -14.21 0.15
C LEU A 93 7.92 -15.28 0.97
N PRO A 94 7.96 -15.13 2.30
CA PRO A 94 8.44 -16.19 3.17
C PRO A 94 7.64 -17.47 2.91
N LYS A 95 8.30 -18.63 2.94
CA LYS A 95 7.63 -19.94 2.74
C LYS A 95 6.50 -20.23 3.74
N SER A 96 6.45 -19.50 4.85
CA SER A 96 5.40 -19.59 5.86
C SER A 96 4.18 -18.72 5.55
N ASP A 97 4.27 -17.83 4.58
CA ASP A 97 3.18 -16.97 4.13
C ASP A 97 2.24 -17.80 3.24
N PRO A 98 0.95 -17.91 3.58
CA PRO A 98 0.01 -18.74 2.82
C PRO A 98 -0.46 -18.11 1.51
N ARG A 99 -0.09 -16.84 1.24
CA ARG A 99 -0.59 -16.09 0.09
C ARG A 99 0.10 -16.49 -1.20
N VAL A 100 -0.66 -16.40 -2.30
CA VAL A 100 -0.16 -16.53 -3.67
C VAL A 100 0.64 -15.29 -4.05
N GLU A 101 1.76 -15.49 -4.77
CA GLU A 101 2.56 -14.38 -5.26
C GLU A 101 1.79 -13.51 -6.26
N ALA A 102 2.20 -12.24 -6.36
CA ALA A 102 1.57 -11.28 -7.26
C ALA A 102 1.62 -11.70 -8.74
N ASP A 103 2.70 -12.39 -9.12
CA ASP A 103 2.97 -12.79 -10.51
C ASP A 103 2.49 -14.22 -10.82
N ASP A 104 1.99 -14.95 -9.81
CA ASP A 104 1.48 -16.31 -9.96
C ASP A 104 -0.02 -16.30 -10.28
N PRO A 105 -0.52 -17.19 -11.16
CA PRO A 105 -1.95 -17.25 -11.46
C PRO A 105 -2.74 -17.75 -10.23
N LEU A 106 -3.89 -17.12 -9.98
CA LEU A 106 -4.89 -17.66 -9.06
C LEU A 106 -5.57 -18.86 -9.73
N ASP A 107 -5.56 -20.02 -9.09
CA ASP A 107 -6.40 -21.12 -9.55
C ASP A 107 -7.85 -20.83 -9.14
N GLU A 108 -8.68 -20.47 -10.10
CA GLU A 108 -10.09 -20.14 -9.89
C GLU A 108 -10.98 -21.37 -9.61
N ASN A 109 -10.40 -22.58 -9.49
CA ASN A 109 -11.14 -23.85 -9.40
C ASN A 109 -11.12 -24.56 -8.03
N GLU A 110 -10.69 -23.93 -6.94
CA GLU A 110 -10.84 -24.47 -5.56
C GLU A 110 -11.84 -23.69 -4.70
#